data_AF-A0A1X7QYX7-F1
#
_entry.id   AF-A0A1X7QYX7-F1
#
_cell.length_a   1.000
_cell.length_b   1.000
_cell.length_c   1.000
_cell.angle_alpha   90.00
_cell.angle_beta   90.00
_cell.angle_gamma   90.00
#
_symmetry.space_group_name_H-M   'P 1'
#
loop_
_entity.id
_entity.type
_entity.pdbx_description
1 polymer ?
#
loop_
_entity_poly.entity_id
_entity_poly.type
_entity_poly.pdbx_seq_one_letter_code
_entity_poly.pdbx_strand_id
1 'polypeptide(L)'
;MSSFSNVTELHATSAVNGILSKILPGMKEIQPNKNNNLINKQKKNKGSKAQLIDHNLKKMISLQKRDIYKIKKKEKLQKKNALKERQIDYNKLEKNAKLKVLQKHKLDGKLTEKEAEYLDKLTKKSIKNAKSWDLDDEEREESLELQEYILKNKSTNKNHARSNKRRQKIKQFKEDIQDSNTVSDHRYAGLTPGLAPVGLSDEEESSSEEEQENDDW
;
A
#
# COMPACT_ATOMS: atom_id res chain seq x y z
N MET A 1 -8.80 -27.92 -41.81
CA MET A 1 -8.46 -28.08 -43.24
C MET A 1 -9.32 -27.15 -44.09
N SER A 2 -9.23 -25.82 -43.93
CA SER A 2 -10.12 -24.83 -44.59
C SER A 2 -9.38 -23.66 -45.25
N SER A 3 -8.04 -23.65 -45.25
CA SER A 3 -7.25 -22.55 -45.81
C SER A 3 -7.08 -22.63 -47.33
N PHE A 4 -7.30 -23.79 -47.95
CA PHE A 4 -7.11 -24.00 -49.39
C PHE A 4 -8.37 -23.66 -50.23
N SER A 5 -9.56 -23.70 -49.63
CA SER A 5 -10.81 -23.32 -50.30
C SER A 5 -10.87 -21.83 -50.60
N ASN A 6 -10.40 -20.99 -49.67
CA ASN A 6 -10.46 -19.54 -49.82
C ASN A 6 -9.53 -19.04 -50.95
N VAL A 7 -8.41 -19.73 -51.19
CA VAL A 7 -7.46 -19.35 -52.24
C VAL A 7 -8.01 -19.67 -53.62
N THR A 8 -8.63 -20.85 -53.77
CA THR A 8 -9.25 -21.27 -55.03
C THR A 8 -10.46 -20.40 -55.40
N GLU A 9 -11.28 -20.03 -54.42
CA GLU A 9 -12.40 -19.11 -54.59
C GLU A 9 -11.93 -17.69 -55.00
N LEU A 10 -10.85 -17.19 -54.39
CA LEU A 10 -10.25 -15.91 -54.76
C LEU A 10 -9.67 -15.92 -56.19
N HIS A 11 -9.10 -17.05 -56.63
CA HIS A 11 -8.61 -17.18 -58.01
C HIS A 11 -9.75 -17.25 -59.02
N ALA A 12 -10.83 -17.97 -58.71
CA ALA A 12 -12.00 -18.08 -59.57
C ALA A 12 -12.72 -16.72 -59.74
N THR A 13 -12.94 -16.00 -58.64
CA THR A 13 -13.56 -14.66 -58.66
C THR A 13 -12.73 -13.64 -59.42
N SER A 14 -11.40 -13.67 -59.27
CA SER A 14 -10.49 -12.82 -60.04
C SER A 14 -10.54 -13.11 -61.54
N ALA A 15 -10.57 -14.38 -61.93
CA ALA A 15 -10.68 -14.78 -63.34
C ALA A 15 -12.00 -14.32 -63.98
N VAL A 16 -13.12 -14.47 -63.26
CA VAL A 16 -14.44 -14.02 -63.72
C VAL A 16 -14.46 -12.49 -63.86
N ASN A 17 -13.92 -11.75 -62.89
CA ASN A 17 -13.83 -10.28 -62.97
C ASN A 17 -12.97 -9.81 -64.15
N GLY A 18 -11.89 -10.54 -64.46
CA GLY A 18 -11.04 -10.29 -65.63
C GLY A 18 -11.73 -10.56 -66.97
N ILE A 19 -12.69 -11.48 -67.02
CA ILE A 19 -13.50 -11.76 -68.22
C ILE A 19 -14.61 -10.72 -68.37
N LEU A 20 -15.32 -10.40 -67.29
CA LEU A 20 -16.42 -9.43 -67.30
C LEU A 20 -15.95 -8.03 -67.70
N SER A 21 -14.78 -7.60 -67.23
CA SER A 21 -14.16 -6.32 -67.62
C SER A 21 -13.74 -6.22 -69.10
N LYS A 22 -13.55 -7.36 -69.78
CA LYS A 22 -13.25 -7.40 -71.21
C LYS A 22 -14.49 -7.43 -72.09
N ILE A 23 -15.58 -8.02 -71.58
CA ILE A 23 -16.84 -8.17 -72.32
C ILE A 23 -17.71 -6.91 -72.20
N LEU A 24 -17.64 -6.22 -71.07
CA LEU A 24 -18.44 -5.01 -70.83
C LEU A 24 -17.58 -3.75 -70.95
N PRO A 25 -17.75 -2.95 -72.02
CA PRO A 25 -17.02 -1.68 -72.15
C PRO A 25 -17.42 -0.74 -71.00
N GLY A 26 -16.42 -0.28 -70.23
CA GLY A 26 -16.60 0.67 -69.13
C GLY A 26 -16.50 0.08 -67.70
N MET A 27 -16.43 -1.25 -67.53
CA MET A 27 -16.26 -1.85 -66.20
C MET A 27 -14.77 -1.91 -65.78
N LYS A 28 -14.44 -1.24 -64.67
CA LYS A 28 -13.11 -1.32 -64.04
C LYS A 28 -12.99 -2.61 -63.23
N GLU A 29 -11.85 -3.28 -63.33
CA GLU A 29 -11.51 -4.49 -62.56
C GLU A 29 -11.70 -4.23 -61.05
N ILE A 30 -12.62 -4.97 -60.42
CA ILE A 30 -12.89 -4.88 -58.98
C ILE A 30 -11.81 -5.69 -58.27
N GLN A 31 -10.80 -4.99 -57.73
CA GLN A 31 -9.79 -5.62 -56.87
C GLN A 31 -10.38 -5.87 -55.47
N PRO A 32 -10.52 -7.13 -55.03
CA PRO A 32 -10.90 -7.42 -53.65
C PRO A 32 -9.72 -7.02 -52.76
N ASN A 33 -9.98 -6.15 -51.77
CA ASN A 33 -9.04 -5.53 -50.81
C ASN A 33 -8.31 -4.27 -51.28
N LYS A 34 -9.05 -3.16 -51.37
CA LYS A 34 -8.51 -1.80 -51.55
C LYS A 34 -8.12 -1.06 -50.26
N ASN A 35 -8.12 -1.71 -49.09
CA ASN A 35 -7.98 -0.96 -47.83
C ASN A 35 -6.61 -0.98 -47.16
N ASN A 36 -5.51 -1.48 -47.75
CA ASN A 36 -4.21 -1.47 -47.03
C ASN A 36 -2.90 -1.42 -47.85
N ASN A 37 -2.89 -1.00 -49.13
CA ASN A 37 -1.66 -1.05 -49.93
C ASN A 37 -1.30 0.24 -50.70
N LEU A 38 -1.24 1.38 -50.00
CA LEU A 38 -0.59 2.60 -50.53
C LEU A 38 0.96 2.58 -50.42
N ILE A 39 1.56 1.58 -49.76
CA ILE A 39 3.02 1.52 -49.53
C ILE A 39 3.77 0.61 -50.53
N ASN A 40 3.09 -0.31 -51.20
CA ASN A 40 3.73 -1.21 -52.17
C ASN A 40 3.33 -0.88 -53.61
N LYS A 41 3.78 0.28 -54.10
CA LYS A 41 4.15 0.40 -55.52
C LYS A 41 5.36 -0.52 -55.75
N GLN A 42 5.12 -1.83 -55.80
CA GLN A 42 6.06 -2.73 -56.46
C GLN A 42 6.12 -2.27 -57.90
N LYS A 43 7.21 -1.59 -58.24
CA LYS A 43 7.62 -1.36 -59.62
C LYS A 43 7.50 -2.71 -60.32
N LYS A 44 6.51 -2.88 -61.19
CA LYS A 44 6.44 -4.04 -62.08
C LYS A 44 7.76 -4.00 -62.86
N ASN A 45 8.70 -4.88 -62.54
CA ASN A 45 9.97 -4.98 -63.24
C ASN A 45 9.67 -5.37 -64.69
N LYS A 46 9.56 -4.37 -65.57
CA LYS A 46 9.44 -4.52 -67.02
C LYS A 46 10.80 -4.89 -67.63
N GLY A 47 11.49 -5.87 -67.05
CA GLY A 47 12.77 -6.37 -67.56
C GLY A 47 12.56 -7.60 -68.45
N SER A 48 13.43 -7.78 -69.44
CA SER A 48 13.49 -9.02 -70.20
C SER A 48 13.73 -10.20 -69.25
N LYS A 49 13.19 -11.39 -69.57
CA LYS A 49 13.38 -12.61 -68.75
C LYS A 49 14.86 -12.87 -68.44
N ALA A 50 15.75 -12.52 -69.37
CA ALA A 50 17.20 -12.61 -69.18
C ALA A 50 17.75 -11.70 -68.05
N GLN A 51 17.23 -10.48 -67.91
CA GLN A 51 17.63 -9.56 -66.82
C GLN A 51 17.14 -10.07 -65.46
N LEU A 52 15.97 -10.71 -65.42
CA LEU A 52 15.44 -11.32 -64.20
C LEU A 52 16.28 -12.55 -63.80
N ILE A 53 16.74 -13.33 -64.77
CA ILE A 53 17.65 -14.46 -64.55
C ILE A 53 19.00 -13.96 -64.01
N ASP A 54 19.63 -12.97 -64.64
CA ASP A 54 20.91 -12.39 -64.18
C ASP A 54 20.80 -11.84 -62.75
N HIS A 55 19.74 -11.06 -62.48
CA HIS A 55 19.48 -10.56 -61.13
C HIS A 55 19.32 -11.70 -60.11
N ASN A 56 18.59 -12.75 -60.45
CA ASN A 56 18.41 -13.90 -59.58
C ASN A 56 19.71 -14.68 -59.36
N LEU A 57 20.54 -14.87 -60.38
CA LEU A 57 21.84 -15.52 -60.25
C LEU A 57 22.80 -14.72 -59.34
N LYS A 58 22.87 -13.40 -59.52
CA LYS A 58 23.63 -12.50 -58.63
C LYS A 58 23.14 -12.58 -57.19
N LYS A 59 21.81 -12.62 -57.00
CA LYS A 59 21.19 -12.80 -55.69
C LYS A 59 21.54 -14.17 -55.09
N MET A 60 21.53 -15.25 -55.86
CA MET A 60 21.92 -16.59 -55.39
C MET A 60 23.38 -16.62 -54.92
N ILE A 61 24.32 -16.03 -55.66
CA ILE A 61 25.73 -15.93 -55.25
C ILE A 61 25.84 -15.14 -53.94
N SER A 62 25.10 -14.03 -53.80
CA SER A 62 25.10 -13.26 -52.56
C SER A 62 24.53 -14.04 -51.37
N LEU A 63 23.51 -14.89 -51.59
CA LEU A 63 22.91 -15.73 -50.57
C LEU A 63 23.84 -16.89 -50.18
N GLN A 64 24.57 -17.47 -51.14
CA GLN A 64 25.56 -18.52 -50.90
C GLN A 64 26.75 -18.00 -50.09
N LYS A 65 27.14 -16.73 -50.27
CA LYS A 65 28.18 -16.05 -49.47
C LYS A 65 27.72 -15.67 -48.05
N ARG A 66 26.42 -15.70 -47.74
CA ARG A 66 25.95 -15.44 -46.37
C ARG A 66 26.23 -16.64 -45.48
N ASP A 67 26.68 -16.36 -44.26
CA ASP A 67 26.86 -17.36 -43.23
C ASP A 67 25.49 -17.86 -42.71
N ILE A 68 24.97 -18.90 -43.38
CA ILE A 68 23.68 -19.53 -43.07
C ILE A 68 23.67 -20.03 -41.63
N TYR A 69 24.81 -20.49 -41.10
CA TYR A 69 24.90 -21.03 -39.76
C TYR A 69 24.68 -19.94 -38.71
N LYS A 70 25.31 -18.77 -38.85
CA LYS A 70 25.06 -17.62 -37.95
C LYS A 70 23.61 -17.16 -37.97
N ILE A 71 22.98 -17.13 -39.15
CA ILE A 71 21.57 -16.75 -39.29
C ILE A 71 20.66 -17.77 -38.58
N LYS A 72 20.84 -19.06 -38.84
CA LYS A 72 20.09 -20.13 -38.16
C LYS A 72 20.31 -20.13 -36.65
N LYS A 73 21.53 -19.85 -36.18
CA LYS A 73 21.83 -19.72 -34.74
C LYS A 73 21.07 -18.56 -34.10
N LYS A 74 21.03 -17.39 -34.75
CA LYS A 74 20.25 -16.23 -34.28
C LYS A 74 18.75 -16.54 -34.25
N GLU A 75 18.22 -17.15 -35.31
CA GLU A 75 16.80 -17.53 -35.38
C GLU A 75 16.44 -18.54 -34.27
N LYS A 76 17.29 -19.56 -34.03
CA LYS A 76 17.11 -20.52 -32.95
C LYS A 76 17.12 -19.85 -31.57
N LEU A 77 18.00 -18.89 -31.36
CA LEU A 77 18.06 -18.12 -30.11
C LEU A 77 16.79 -17.28 -29.91
N GLN A 78 16.33 -16.59 -30.96
CA GLN A 78 15.08 -15.82 -30.93
C GLN A 78 13.88 -16.71 -30.61
N LYS A 79 13.77 -17.89 -31.24
CA LYS A 79 12.74 -18.88 -30.93
C LYS A 79 12.79 -19.35 -29.48
N LYS A 80 14.00 -19.63 -28.96
CA LYS A 80 14.18 -20.01 -27.55
C LYS A 80 13.74 -18.90 -26.59
N ASN A 81 14.10 -17.65 -26.88
CA ASN A 81 13.71 -16.52 -26.04
C ASN A 81 12.20 -16.29 -26.06
N ALA A 82 11.57 -16.35 -27.25
CA ALA A 82 10.11 -16.26 -27.36
C ALA A 82 9.39 -17.39 -26.60
N LEU A 83 9.93 -18.61 -26.60
CA LEU A 83 9.38 -19.71 -25.79
C LEU A 83 9.55 -19.46 -24.28
N LYS A 84 10.70 -18.94 -23.84
CA LYS A 84 10.93 -18.58 -22.44
C LYS A 84 9.99 -17.48 -21.97
N GLU A 85 9.81 -16.44 -22.77
CA GLU A 85 8.87 -15.34 -22.49
C GLU A 85 7.44 -15.88 -22.33
N ARG A 86 6.98 -16.69 -23.28
CA ARG A 86 5.68 -17.37 -23.16
C ARG A 86 5.57 -18.20 -21.89
N GLN A 87 6.60 -18.98 -21.54
CA GLN A 87 6.59 -19.77 -20.31
C GLN A 87 6.52 -18.91 -19.05
N ILE A 88 7.23 -17.77 -19.03
CA ILE A 88 7.16 -16.80 -17.93
C ILE A 88 5.74 -16.24 -17.82
N ASP A 89 5.11 -15.90 -18.94
CA ASP A 89 3.76 -15.34 -18.96
C ASP A 89 2.69 -16.37 -18.56
N TYR A 90 2.82 -17.62 -19.00
CA TYR A 90 1.99 -18.73 -18.52
C TYR A 90 2.15 -18.94 -17.01
N ASN A 91 3.39 -18.94 -16.50
CA ASN A 91 3.64 -19.07 -15.07
C ASN A 91 3.06 -17.90 -14.26
N LYS A 92 3.11 -16.66 -14.78
CA LYS A 92 2.47 -15.50 -14.15
C LYS A 92 0.94 -15.67 -14.14
N LEU A 93 0.35 -16.10 -15.26
CA LEU A 93 -1.08 -16.34 -15.35
C LEU A 93 -1.54 -17.42 -14.37
N GLU A 94 -0.81 -18.52 -14.27
CA GLU A 94 -1.07 -19.60 -13.33
C GLU A 94 -0.99 -19.12 -11.87
N LYS A 95 0.05 -18.35 -11.53
CA LYS A 95 0.19 -17.74 -10.20
C LYS A 95 -0.98 -16.81 -9.87
N ASN A 96 -1.39 -15.98 -10.83
CA ASN A 96 -2.53 -15.08 -10.66
C ASN A 96 -3.85 -15.85 -10.48
N ALA A 97 -4.04 -16.95 -11.21
CA ALA A 97 -5.20 -17.82 -11.04
C ALA A 97 -5.21 -18.48 -9.65
N LYS A 98 -4.07 -19.03 -9.20
CA LYS A 98 -3.92 -19.60 -7.85
C LYS A 98 -4.20 -18.58 -6.76
N LEU A 99 -3.70 -17.35 -6.91
CA LEU A 99 -3.96 -16.25 -5.97
C LEU A 99 -5.46 -15.95 -5.88
N LYS A 100 -6.16 -15.84 -7.03
CA LYS A 100 -7.61 -15.59 -7.04
C LYS A 100 -8.40 -16.69 -6.35
N VAL A 101 -8.03 -17.96 -6.58
CA VAL A 101 -8.67 -19.11 -5.92
C VAL A 101 -8.44 -19.05 -4.41
N LEU A 102 -7.19 -18.83 -4.00
CA LEU A 102 -6.82 -18.75 -2.59
C LEU A 102 -7.52 -17.58 -1.87
N GLN A 103 -7.66 -16.42 -2.51
CA GLN A 103 -8.44 -15.31 -1.97
C GLN A 103 -9.91 -15.68 -1.76
N LYS A 104 -10.52 -16.38 -2.72
CA LYS A 104 -11.91 -16.87 -2.58
C LYS A 104 -12.02 -17.86 -1.42
N HIS A 105 -11.16 -18.88 -1.36
CA HIS A 105 -11.17 -19.86 -0.27
C HIS A 105 -10.94 -19.22 1.11
N LYS A 106 -10.10 -18.19 1.18
CA LYS A 106 -9.90 -17.42 2.42
C LYS A 106 -11.15 -16.65 2.83
N LEU A 107 -11.85 -16.01 1.89
CA LEU A 107 -13.09 -15.28 2.16
C LEU A 107 -14.22 -16.22 2.58
N ASP A 108 -14.32 -17.38 1.93
CA ASP A 108 -15.35 -18.39 2.20
C ASP A 108 -15.02 -19.26 3.44
N GLY A 109 -13.83 -19.10 4.03
CA GLY A 109 -13.34 -19.92 5.14
C GLY A 109 -13.03 -21.39 4.77
N LYS A 110 -12.96 -21.73 3.49
CA LYS A 110 -12.75 -23.09 2.96
C LYS A 110 -11.30 -23.32 2.52
N LEU A 111 -10.34 -22.84 3.30
CA LEU A 111 -8.93 -22.99 2.98
C LEU A 111 -8.48 -24.43 3.18
N THR A 112 -7.85 -25.02 2.17
CA THR A 112 -7.28 -26.37 2.31
C THR A 112 -6.00 -26.34 3.16
N GLU A 113 -5.63 -27.46 3.79
CA GLU A 113 -4.42 -27.56 4.62
C GLU A 113 -3.15 -27.15 3.85
N LYS A 114 -3.03 -27.58 2.58
CA LYS A 114 -1.91 -27.20 1.70
C LYS A 114 -1.87 -25.71 1.40
N GLU A 115 -3.03 -25.07 1.22
CA GLU A 115 -3.12 -23.63 1.00
C GLU A 115 -2.82 -22.84 2.28
N ALA A 116 -3.21 -23.37 3.45
CA ALA A 116 -2.89 -22.81 4.75
C ALA A 116 -1.40 -22.85 5.03
N GLU A 117 -0.74 -23.99 4.81
CA GLU A 117 0.72 -24.09 4.90
C GLU A 117 1.43 -23.15 3.93
N TYR A 118 0.92 -23.05 2.70
CA TYR A 118 1.49 -22.15 1.70
C TYR A 118 1.39 -20.70 2.14
N LEU A 119 0.24 -20.30 2.69
CA LEU A 119 0.03 -18.98 3.27
C LEU A 119 0.96 -18.73 4.46
N ASP A 120 1.10 -19.68 5.38
CA ASP A 120 2.00 -19.54 6.54
C ASP A 120 3.47 -19.41 6.11
N LYS A 121 3.91 -20.18 5.11
CA LYS A 121 5.24 -20.01 4.51
C LYS A 121 5.40 -18.62 3.88
N LEU A 122 4.36 -18.13 3.21
CA LEU A 122 4.36 -16.80 2.59
C LEU A 122 4.39 -15.68 3.63
N THR A 123 3.60 -15.78 4.71
CA THR A 123 3.56 -14.79 5.79
C THR A 123 4.88 -14.76 6.55
N LYS A 124 5.47 -15.93 6.88
CA LYS A 124 6.81 -16.01 7.49
C LYS A 124 7.86 -15.33 6.63
N LYS A 125 7.83 -15.56 5.31
CA LYS A 125 8.75 -14.90 4.37
C LYS A 125 8.52 -13.40 4.29
N SER A 126 7.27 -12.94 4.22
CA SER A 126 6.95 -11.51 4.18
C SER A 126 7.33 -10.81 5.48
N ILE A 127 7.09 -11.44 6.63
CA ILE A 127 7.50 -10.92 7.93
C ILE A 127 9.02 -10.81 7.99
N LYS A 128 9.76 -11.84 7.55
CA LYS A 128 11.22 -11.80 7.49
C LYS A 128 11.72 -10.66 6.59
N ASN A 129 11.13 -10.49 5.41
CA ASN A 129 11.49 -9.41 4.48
C ASN A 129 11.11 -8.01 4.99
N ALA A 130 10.02 -7.89 5.75
CA ALA A 130 9.63 -6.61 6.35
C ALA A 130 10.53 -6.26 7.54
N LYS A 131 10.84 -7.26 8.38
CA LYS A 131 11.76 -7.13 9.52
C LYS A 131 13.21 -6.90 9.08
N SER A 132 13.63 -7.35 7.90
CA SER A 132 15.00 -7.10 7.43
C SER A 132 15.31 -5.64 7.09
N TRP A 133 14.30 -4.78 7.08
CA TRP A 133 14.46 -3.33 6.97
C TRP A 133 14.42 -2.63 8.34
N ASP A 134 14.09 -3.38 9.39
CA ASP A 134 14.06 -2.89 10.75
C ASP A 134 15.48 -2.88 11.33
N LEU A 135 15.71 -2.07 12.36
CA LEU A 135 16.98 -2.05 13.07
C LEU A 135 17.21 -3.41 13.74
N ASP A 136 18.47 -3.84 13.80
CA ASP A 136 18.86 -4.98 14.59
C ASP A 136 18.51 -4.74 16.06
N ASP A 137 18.23 -5.80 16.82
CA ASP A 137 17.66 -5.68 18.16
C ASP A 137 18.55 -4.85 19.11
N GLU A 138 19.88 -4.91 18.94
CA GLU A 138 20.86 -4.11 19.70
C GLU A 138 20.78 -2.62 19.35
N GLU A 139 20.82 -2.26 18.05
CA GLU A 139 20.70 -0.87 17.59
C GLU A 139 19.32 -0.28 17.93
N ARG A 140 18.28 -1.13 17.96
CA ARG A 140 16.94 -0.75 18.38
C ARG A 140 16.91 -0.36 19.85
N GLU A 141 17.54 -1.14 20.73
CA GLU A 141 17.59 -0.85 22.16
C GLU A 141 18.34 0.46 22.44
N GLU A 142 19.50 0.67 21.83
CA GLU A 142 20.26 1.93 21.94
C GLU A 142 19.45 3.13 21.41
N SER A 143 18.78 2.96 20.26
CA SER A 143 17.93 4.01 19.69
C SER A 143 16.73 4.33 20.58
N LEU A 144 16.10 3.31 21.18
CA LEU A 144 14.98 3.49 22.11
C LEU A 144 15.43 4.21 23.37
N GLU A 145 16.58 3.84 23.94
CA GLU A 145 17.13 4.54 25.11
C GLU A 145 17.44 6.01 24.80
N LEU A 146 18.04 6.29 23.65
CA LEU A 146 18.32 7.65 23.20
C LEU A 146 17.02 8.44 22.97
N GLN A 147 16.01 7.83 22.34
CA GLN A 147 14.70 8.44 22.14
C GLN A 147 14.02 8.76 23.47
N GLU A 148 14.04 7.83 24.42
CA GLU A 148 13.52 8.05 25.76
C GLU A 148 14.26 9.17 26.49
N TYR A 149 15.59 9.21 26.39
CA TYR A 149 16.40 10.26 26.97
C TYR A 149 16.04 11.64 26.41
N ILE A 150 15.91 11.74 25.08
CA ILE A 150 15.50 12.98 24.40
C ILE A 150 14.08 13.37 24.83
N LEU A 151 13.14 12.43 24.88
CA LEU A 151 11.76 12.70 25.31
C LEU A 151 11.68 13.14 26.77
N LYS A 152 12.44 12.51 27.68
CA LYS A 152 12.54 12.90 29.10
C LYS A 152 13.16 14.29 29.29
N ASN A 153 14.04 14.72 28.39
CA ASN A 153 14.67 16.04 28.44
C ASN A 153 13.87 17.12 27.74
N LYS A 154 13.14 16.77 26.67
CA LYS A 154 12.30 17.71 25.90
C LYS A 154 10.93 17.94 26.54
N SER A 155 10.40 16.95 27.27
CA SER A 155 9.15 17.11 28.00
C SER A 155 9.35 17.99 29.24
N THR A 156 8.55 19.06 29.35
CA THR A 156 8.46 19.93 30.54
C THR A 156 7.85 19.22 31.76
N ASN A 157 7.67 17.89 31.67
CA ASN A 157 7.05 17.03 32.67
C ASN A 157 7.76 17.06 34.03
N LYS A 158 9.05 17.38 34.10
CA LYS A 158 9.74 17.56 35.40
C LYS A 158 9.12 18.69 36.22
N ASN A 159 8.77 19.81 35.59
CA ASN A 159 8.10 20.93 36.25
C ASN A 159 6.65 20.60 36.56
N HIS A 160 5.97 19.87 35.66
CA HIS A 160 4.58 19.48 35.87
C HIS A 160 4.43 18.44 37.00
N ALA A 161 5.30 17.45 37.06
CA ALA A 161 5.38 16.45 38.13
C ALA A 161 5.74 17.11 39.48
N ARG A 162 6.70 18.04 39.49
CA ARG A 162 7.04 18.81 40.70
C ARG A 162 5.86 19.66 41.18
N SER A 163 5.12 20.29 40.26
CA SER A 163 3.92 21.07 40.58
C SER A 163 2.81 20.20 41.14
N ASN A 164 2.55 19.03 40.53
CA ASN A 164 1.57 18.07 41.03
C ASN A 164 1.94 17.52 42.41
N LYS A 165 3.21 17.18 42.64
CA LYS A 165 3.70 16.73 43.95
C LYS A 165 3.58 17.83 45.01
N ARG A 166 3.83 19.10 44.65
CA ARG A 166 3.60 20.24 45.54
C ARG A 166 2.12 20.40 45.87
N ARG A 167 1.23 20.31 44.88
CA ARG A 167 -0.22 20.39 45.10
C ARG A 167 -0.73 19.26 45.98
N GLN A 168 -0.24 18.04 45.80
CA GLN A 168 -0.58 16.89 46.66
C GLN A 168 -0.12 17.10 48.10
N LYS A 169 1.12 17.55 48.32
CA LYS A 169 1.60 17.87 49.69
C LYS A 169 0.79 18.97 50.37
N ILE A 170 0.38 20.00 49.62
CA ILE A 170 -0.47 21.07 50.16
C ILE A 170 -1.86 20.53 50.53
N LYS A 171 -2.41 19.60 49.74
CA LYS A 171 -3.67 18.93 50.09
C LYS A 171 -3.53 18.10 51.36
N GLN A 172 -2.50 17.26 51.44
CA GLN A 172 -2.20 16.44 52.63
C GLN A 172 -2.04 17.31 53.87
N PHE A 173 -1.26 18.39 53.79
CA PHE A 173 -1.08 19.32 54.92
C PHE A 173 -2.40 20.00 55.35
N LYS A 174 -3.30 20.30 54.41
CA LYS A 174 -4.62 20.87 54.74
C LYS A 174 -5.55 19.83 55.38
N GLU A 175 -5.47 18.58 54.95
CA GLU A 175 -6.19 17.45 55.57
C GLU A 175 -5.66 17.21 57.00
N ASP A 176 -4.34 17.15 57.19
CA ASP A 176 -3.72 16.99 58.52
C ASP A 176 -4.09 18.11 59.51
N ILE A 177 -4.23 19.36 59.03
CA ILE A 177 -4.70 20.49 59.85
C ILE A 177 -6.19 20.39 60.16
N GLN A 178 -7.02 19.90 59.24
CA GLN A 178 -8.44 19.71 59.51
C GLN A 178 -8.66 18.64 60.58
N ASP A 179 -7.87 17.56 60.56
CA ASP A 179 -7.90 16.53 61.59
C ASP A 179 -7.41 17.04 62.96
N SER A 180 -6.52 18.04 63.01
CA SER A 180 -6.02 18.63 64.27
C SER A 180 -6.86 19.79 64.81
N ASN A 181 -7.53 20.56 63.94
CA ASN A 181 -8.32 21.75 64.34
C ASN A 181 -9.78 21.44 64.65
N THR A 182 -10.28 20.24 64.33
CA THR A 182 -11.49 19.75 64.98
C THR A 182 -11.12 19.36 66.40
N VAL A 183 -11.25 20.30 67.35
CA VAL A 183 -11.24 20.03 68.80
C VAL A 183 -12.54 19.28 69.15
N SER A 184 -12.72 18.13 68.53
CA SER A 184 -13.72 17.13 68.86
C SER A 184 -13.04 16.24 69.89
N ASP A 185 -13.18 16.55 71.17
CA ASP A 185 -12.85 15.59 72.23
C ASP A 185 -13.74 14.35 71.99
N HIS A 186 -13.11 13.25 71.58
CA HIS A 186 -13.81 12.05 71.12
C HIS A 186 -14.69 11.41 72.22
N ARG A 187 -14.48 11.82 73.48
CA ARG A 187 -15.28 11.44 74.66
C ARG A 187 -16.63 12.17 74.72
N TYR A 188 -16.75 13.33 74.07
CA TYR A 188 -17.95 14.15 74.08
C TYR A 188 -18.28 14.64 72.66
N ALA A 189 -18.87 13.75 71.85
CA ALA A 189 -19.29 14.04 70.47
C ALA A 189 -20.31 15.19 70.33
N GLY A 190 -20.88 15.69 71.45
CA GLY A 190 -21.84 16.80 71.50
C GLY A 190 -21.29 18.10 72.08
N LEU A 191 -19.99 18.20 72.39
CA LEU A 191 -19.42 19.41 73.01
C LEU A 191 -19.30 20.58 72.02
N THR A 192 -19.11 20.29 70.72
CA THR A 192 -18.82 21.30 69.69
C THR A 192 -20.01 21.83 68.87
N PRO A 193 -21.15 21.15 68.66
CA PRO A 193 -22.22 21.70 67.82
C PRO A 193 -23.13 22.74 68.52
N GLY A 194 -22.91 23.03 69.80
CA GLY A 194 -23.75 23.96 70.58
C GLY A 194 -23.01 25.03 71.38
N LEU A 195 -21.67 25.02 71.38
CA LEU A 195 -20.89 26.09 72.01
C LEU A 195 -20.80 27.27 71.03
N ALA A 196 -21.27 28.44 71.43
CA ALA A 196 -21.17 29.65 70.62
C ALA A 196 -19.69 30.00 70.39
N PRO A 197 -19.30 30.46 69.19
CA PRO A 197 -17.94 30.95 68.96
C PRO A 197 -17.75 32.24 69.76
N VAL A 198 -17.18 32.11 70.96
CA VAL A 198 -16.84 33.24 71.84
C VAL A 198 -15.66 33.98 71.21
N GLY A 199 -15.85 35.26 70.89
CA GLY A 199 -14.80 36.12 70.37
C GLY A 199 -13.97 36.70 71.51
N LEU A 200 -12.72 37.11 71.24
CA LEU A 200 -11.84 37.75 72.23
C LEU A 200 -12.41 39.04 72.84
N SER A 201 -13.48 39.60 72.26
CA SER A 201 -14.20 40.78 72.75
C SER A 201 -15.29 40.47 73.79
N ASP A 202 -15.65 39.21 73.98
CA ASP A 202 -16.76 38.80 74.87
C ASP A 202 -16.27 38.49 76.31
N GLU A 203 -14.96 38.44 76.54
CA GLU A 203 -14.37 38.23 77.88
C GLU A 203 -14.03 39.54 78.62
N GLU A 204 -14.17 40.72 77.98
CA GLU A 204 -13.69 42.00 78.52
C GLU A 204 -14.78 43.00 78.95
N GLU A 205 -16.03 42.58 79.20
CA GLU A 205 -17.05 43.49 79.76
C GLU A 205 -17.77 42.89 80.98
N SER A 206 -17.20 43.16 82.17
CA SER A 206 -17.79 42.80 83.45
C SER A 206 -18.96 43.72 83.77
N SER A 207 -20.18 43.22 83.59
CA SER A 207 -21.44 43.85 84.00
C SER A 207 -21.48 44.08 85.52
N SER A 208 -21.32 45.33 85.97
CA SER A 208 -21.57 45.76 87.35
C SER A 208 -22.74 46.73 87.41
N GLU A 209 -23.90 46.25 87.87
CA GLU A 209 -25.10 47.04 88.20
C GLU A 209 -25.54 46.66 89.64
N GLU A 210 -25.65 47.68 90.51
CA GLU A 210 -26.44 47.81 91.78
C GLU A 210 -25.78 48.96 92.63
N GLU A 211 -26.28 50.20 92.62
CA GLU A 211 -27.39 50.82 93.39
C GLU A 211 -27.10 51.16 94.88
N GLN A 212 -27.16 52.46 95.23
CA GLN A 212 -27.80 53.11 96.41
C GLN A 212 -27.18 54.51 96.66
N GLU A 213 -27.84 55.62 96.31
CA GLU A 213 -28.90 56.36 97.05
C GLU A 213 -28.35 57.17 98.25
N ASN A 214 -28.33 58.51 98.13
CA ASN A 214 -29.01 59.48 99.01
C ASN A 214 -28.55 60.94 98.77
N ASP A 215 -29.52 61.79 98.44
CA ASP A 215 -29.49 63.25 98.64
C ASP A 215 -30.05 63.57 100.05
N ASP A 216 -29.35 64.46 100.77
CA ASP A 216 -29.74 65.39 101.84
C ASP A 216 -30.52 64.93 103.11
N TRP A 217 -29.81 64.77 104.24
CA TRP A 217 -29.74 65.67 105.42
C TRP A 217 -28.90 65.05 106.55
#